data_AF-A0A5D2P4R8-F1
#
_entry.id   AF-A0A5D2P4R8-F1
#
_cell.length_a   1.000
_cell.length_b   1.000
_cell.length_c   1.000
_cell.angle_alpha   90.00
_cell.angle_beta   90.00
_cell.angle_gamma   90.00
#
_symmetry.space_group_name_H-M   'P 1'
#
loop_
_entity.id
_entity.type
_entity.pdbx_description
1 polymer ?
#
loop_
_entity_poly.entity_id
_entity_poly.type
_entity_poly.pdbx_seq_one_letter_code
_entity_poly.pdbx_strand_id
1 'polypeptide(L)'
;MITHHDGSKPIERYPVMSKALKKAGRPIFFSLCEWGEMHPAEWGFHVGNSWRTTCDITDTWESMISRADQNELYAQYARPGGWNDPDMLEIGNRGMTKDEYIVHFSLWAISKAPLLLGCDIRNMTRDYRDHFKQRDSYGIQARKARMHGDEEIWVAPLSSYRTVVVILNRGSVRYSVTAFWEDMGLDPNTVVEARDLWEHKTLKNRFVGNITTMLNPHSCKMGVVVLLHGLNEHSGRYSDFAKQLNANGFKVYGMDWIGHGGSDGLHAYVHSLDHAVTDMKMFLEKVLAENPGLPCFCFGHSTGGAIVLKAVLDPKIEAQVSGIILTSPAVGIQPSHPIFVVFAPVVSFLLPRYQVSVTNKKNMPVCRDPEALVAKYSDPLVYTGPLRVRTGYEILRTTSYLQQNMNRLRVPLLVLHGTDDTVTDPQASQKLYEAAASTDKTIKLFEGLLHDLLFELERETIMDDIIQWLNCRV
;
A
#
# COMPACT_ATOMS: atom_id res chain seq x y z
N MET A 1 32.43 9.81 -15.07
CA MET A 1 33.23 9.13 -14.03
C MET A 1 34.59 8.81 -14.64
N ILE A 2 35.70 9.13 -13.97
CA ILE A 2 37.05 8.87 -14.49
C ILE A 2 37.77 7.93 -13.52
N THR A 3 38.05 6.71 -13.99
CA THR A 3 38.67 5.58 -13.25
C THR A 3 40.13 5.34 -13.66
N HIS A 4 40.77 6.29 -14.36
CA HIS A 4 42.14 6.10 -14.87
C HIS A 4 43.15 5.90 -13.74
N HIS A 5 43.88 4.78 -13.79
CA HIS A 5 44.85 4.34 -12.78
C HIS A 5 46.18 3.98 -13.45
N ASP A 6 47.11 4.93 -13.50
CA ASP A 6 48.50 4.75 -13.97
C ASP A 6 49.47 4.40 -12.82
N GLY A 7 48.94 4.06 -11.64
CA GLY A 7 49.70 3.79 -10.43
C GLY A 7 50.01 5.03 -9.59
N SER A 8 49.66 6.23 -10.04
CA SER A 8 49.77 7.45 -9.22
C SER A 8 48.66 7.55 -8.18
N LYS A 9 48.97 8.24 -7.05
CA LYS A 9 48.04 8.39 -5.94
C LYS A 9 46.82 9.23 -6.34
N PRO A 10 45.60 8.94 -5.84
CA PRO A 10 44.41 9.75 -6.09
C PRO A 10 44.63 11.26 -5.88
N ILE A 11 45.29 11.62 -4.77
CA ILE A 11 45.60 13.01 -4.40
C ILE A 11 46.50 13.75 -5.40
N GLU A 12 47.21 13.03 -6.29
CA GLU A 12 48.06 13.61 -7.33
C GLU A 12 47.34 13.67 -8.68
N ARG A 13 46.64 12.60 -9.06
CA ARG A 13 45.99 12.48 -10.39
C ARG A 13 44.70 13.29 -10.55
N TYR A 14 43.84 13.33 -9.53
CA TYR A 14 42.57 14.05 -9.63
C TYR A 14 42.70 15.58 -9.78
N PRO A 15 43.65 16.26 -9.08
CA PRO A 15 43.91 17.68 -9.33
C PRO A 15 44.32 18.00 -10.78
N VAL A 16 45.08 17.13 -11.44
CA VAL A 16 45.50 17.33 -12.84
C VAL A 16 44.27 17.35 -13.75
N MET A 17 43.40 16.36 -13.62
CA MET A 17 42.16 16.29 -14.38
C MET A 17 41.21 17.45 -14.05
N SER A 18 41.06 17.81 -12.78
CA SER A 18 40.26 18.97 -12.35
C SER A 18 40.68 20.27 -13.06
N LYS A 19 42.00 20.53 -13.14
CA LYS A 19 42.55 21.68 -13.86
C LYS A 19 42.27 21.60 -15.36
N ALA A 20 42.40 20.43 -15.98
CA ALA A 20 42.11 20.23 -17.39
C ALA A 20 40.64 20.51 -17.72
N LEU A 21 39.71 19.99 -16.91
CA LEU A 21 38.27 20.23 -17.06
C LEU A 21 37.91 21.71 -16.90
N LYS A 22 38.51 22.41 -15.91
CA LYS A 22 38.33 23.86 -15.74
C LYS A 22 38.86 24.64 -16.96
N LYS A 23 40.01 24.25 -17.51
CA LYS A 23 40.62 24.89 -18.69
C LYS A 23 39.78 24.72 -19.96
N ALA A 24 39.00 23.65 -20.07
CA ALA A 24 38.11 23.43 -21.20
C ALA A 24 36.97 24.46 -21.32
N GLY A 25 36.74 25.29 -20.28
CA GLY A 25 35.82 26.43 -20.33
C GLY A 25 34.32 26.06 -20.35
N ARG A 26 33.98 24.79 -20.10
CA ARG A 26 32.60 24.30 -19.99
C ARG A 26 32.32 23.82 -18.56
N PRO A 27 31.13 24.09 -17.99
CA PRO A 27 30.75 23.53 -16.71
C PRO A 27 30.55 22.01 -16.84
N ILE A 28 31.50 21.24 -16.32
CA ILE A 28 31.48 19.77 -16.34
C ILE A 28 31.44 19.29 -14.89
N PHE A 29 30.42 18.50 -14.55
CA PHE A 29 30.34 17.85 -13.23
C PHE A 29 31.45 16.80 -13.12
N PHE A 30 32.31 16.92 -12.11
CA PHE A 30 33.43 16.01 -11.93
C PHE A 30 33.22 15.07 -10.76
N SER A 31 32.82 13.84 -11.08
CA SER A 31 32.66 12.72 -10.13
C SER A 31 33.95 11.92 -10.02
N LEU A 32 34.52 11.90 -8.82
CA LEU A 32 35.68 11.12 -8.41
C LEU A 32 35.27 9.67 -8.13
N CYS A 33 36.17 8.72 -8.43
CA CYS A 33 35.89 7.28 -8.35
C CYS A 33 37.18 6.50 -8.07
N GLU A 34 37.54 6.51 -6.80
CA GLU A 34 38.74 5.91 -6.20
C GLU A 34 38.36 5.02 -5.02
N TRP A 35 37.08 4.63 -4.96
CA TRP A 35 36.57 3.63 -4.02
C TRP A 35 36.79 3.97 -2.53
N GLY A 36 36.91 5.24 -2.17
CA GLY A 36 37.25 5.68 -0.81
C GLY A 36 38.74 5.66 -0.46
N GLU A 37 39.60 5.30 -1.42
CA GLU A 37 41.06 5.24 -1.22
C GLU A 37 41.61 6.61 -0.83
N MET A 38 42.39 6.64 0.27
CA MET A 38 42.94 7.86 0.86
C MET A 38 41.87 8.90 1.27
N HIS A 39 40.69 8.45 1.70
CA HIS A 39 39.66 9.30 2.33
C HIS A 39 39.29 10.54 1.50
N PRO A 40 38.72 10.36 0.29
CA PRO A 40 38.40 11.46 -0.63
C PRO A 40 37.43 12.49 -0.06
N ALA A 41 36.69 12.17 1.00
CA ALA A 41 35.90 13.16 1.73
C ALA A 41 36.71 14.32 2.32
N GLU A 42 37.99 14.10 2.65
CA GLU A 42 38.84 15.12 3.27
C GLU A 42 39.41 16.12 2.26
N TRP A 43 39.58 15.73 0.99
CA TRP A 43 40.26 16.54 -0.03
C TRP A 43 39.48 16.71 -1.34
N GLY A 44 38.53 15.82 -1.62
CA GLY A 44 37.75 15.73 -2.86
C GLY A 44 36.98 17.01 -3.19
N PHE A 45 36.52 17.73 -2.17
CA PHE A 45 35.80 19.00 -2.32
C PHE A 45 36.59 20.06 -3.09
N HIS A 46 37.92 20.06 -3.01
CA HIS A 46 38.75 21.05 -3.71
C HIS A 46 38.95 20.74 -5.19
N VAL A 47 38.69 19.49 -5.59
CA VAL A 47 39.03 18.96 -6.91
C VAL A 47 37.81 18.57 -7.74
N GLY A 48 36.72 18.11 -7.14
CA GLY A 48 35.52 17.67 -7.85
C GLY A 48 34.21 18.01 -7.13
N ASN A 49 33.13 17.41 -7.61
CA ASN A 49 31.75 17.69 -7.17
C ASN A 49 31.10 16.53 -6.42
N SER A 50 31.60 15.32 -6.59
CA SER A 50 31.29 14.17 -5.76
C SER A 50 32.48 13.21 -5.75
N TRP A 51 32.54 12.32 -4.77
CA TRP A 51 33.60 11.33 -4.64
C TRP A 51 33.09 10.04 -4.01
N ARG A 52 33.52 8.91 -4.56
CA ARG A 52 33.15 7.60 -4.04
C ARG A 52 33.77 7.39 -2.67
N THR A 53 32.95 7.06 -1.67
CA THR A 53 33.41 6.81 -0.30
C THR A 53 33.71 5.34 -0.03
N THR A 54 33.32 4.46 -0.96
CA THR A 54 33.32 3.00 -0.77
C THR A 54 33.69 2.25 -2.04
N CYS A 55 34.01 0.96 -1.91
CA CYS A 55 34.03 0.00 -3.02
C CYS A 55 32.65 -0.10 -3.69
N ASP A 56 32.61 -0.77 -4.84
CA ASP A 56 31.41 -0.89 -5.66
C ASP A 56 30.26 -1.54 -4.88
N ILE A 57 29.05 -1.04 -5.11
CA ILE A 57 27.82 -1.67 -4.64
C ILE A 57 27.52 -2.92 -5.50
N THR A 58 26.78 -3.84 -4.90
CA THR A 58 26.16 -4.96 -5.61
C THR A 58 24.70 -5.03 -5.19
N ASP A 59 23.84 -5.58 -6.04
CA ASP A 59 22.39 -5.70 -5.79
C ASP A 59 22.06 -6.77 -4.73
N THR A 60 22.54 -6.57 -3.50
CA THR A 60 22.26 -7.39 -2.32
C THR A 60 22.13 -6.50 -1.10
N TRP A 61 21.30 -6.92 -0.14
CA TRP A 61 21.04 -6.18 1.10
C TRP A 61 22.32 -5.87 1.88
N GLU A 62 23.19 -6.87 2.05
CA GLU A 62 24.42 -6.76 2.83
C GLU A 62 25.39 -5.74 2.22
N SER A 63 25.48 -5.72 0.89
CA SER A 63 26.31 -4.77 0.16
C SER A 63 25.77 -3.37 0.34
N MET A 64 24.48 -3.17 0.05
CA MET A 64 23.79 -1.89 0.16
C MET A 64 23.94 -1.26 1.55
N ILE A 65 23.62 -2.04 2.59
CA ILE A 65 23.72 -1.59 3.98
C ILE A 65 25.18 -1.30 4.38
N SER A 66 26.12 -2.14 3.94
CA SER A 66 27.55 -1.91 4.19
C SER A 66 28.06 -0.61 3.53
N ARG A 67 27.54 -0.24 2.36
CA ARG A 67 27.86 1.03 1.70
C ARG A 67 27.30 2.21 2.47
N ALA A 68 26.04 2.13 2.92
CA ALA A 68 25.42 3.16 3.74
C ALA A 68 26.22 3.41 5.03
N ASP A 69 26.61 2.34 5.74
CA ASP A 69 27.38 2.43 7.00
C ASP A 69 28.76 3.09 6.80
N GLN A 70 29.49 2.72 5.75
CA GLN A 70 30.80 3.30 5.46
C GLN A 70 30.70 4.76 5.03
N ASN A 71 29.66 5.11 4.26
CA ASN A 71 29.44 6.47 3.78
C ASN A 71 29.04 7.44 4.90
N GLU A 72 28.32 6.95 5.89
CA GLU A 72 27.87 7.73 7.06
C GLU A 72 29.02 8.36 7.84
N LEU A 73 30.16 7.66 7.95
CA LEU A 73 31.36 8.15 8.62
C LEU A 73 31.87 9.49 8.07
N TYR A 74 31.55 9.79 6.81
CA TYR A 74 31.98 11.00 6.12
C TYR A 74 30.90 12.08 6.04
N ALA A 75 29.76 11.90 6.72
CA ALA A 75 28.60 12.81 6.64
C ALA A 75 28.96 14.28 6.84
N GLN A 76 29.89 14.58 7.75
CA GLN A 76 30.34 15.95 8.05
C GLN A 76 31.03 16.68 6.88
N TYR A 77 31.52 15.95 5.89
CA TYR A 77 32.26 16.53 4.76
C TYR A 77 31.36 16.93 3.59
N ALA A 78 30.17 16.33 3.48
CA ALA A 78 29.22 16.63 2.42
C ALA A 78 28.59 18.01 2.62
N ARG A 79 28.54 18.80 1.54
CA ARG A 79 27.97 20.15 1.53
C ARG A 79 27.66 20.59 0.09
N PRO A 80 26.82 21.61 -0.13
CA PRO A 80 26.53 22.11 -1.47
C PRO A 80 27.79 22.31 -2.33
N GLY A 81 27.85 21.58 -3.45
CA GLY A 81 28.97 21.59 -4.39
C GLY A 81 29.94 20.41 -4.27
N GLY A 82 29.87 19.61 -3.19
CA GLY A 82 30.69 18.43 -2.98
C GLY A 82 29.98 17.36 -2.14
N TRP A 83 29.71 16.20 -2.73
CA TRP A 83 28.87 15.16 -2.15
C TRP A 83 29.61 13.83 -1.98
N ASN A 84 29.39 13.16 -0.84
CA ASN A 84 29.80 11.78 -0.67
C ASN A 84 28.96 10.88 -1.58
N ASP A 85 29.62 9.95 -2.28
CA ASP A 85 29.00 9.04 -3.23
C ASP A 85 29.12 7.58 -2.72
N PRO A 86 28.06 7.02 -2.11
CA PRO A 86 27.97 5.61 -1.72
C PRO A 86 27.74 4.66 -2.90
N ASP A 87 27.89 5.13 -4.15
CA ASP A 87 27.70 4.42 -5.41
C ASP A 87 26.26 4.49 -5.97
N MET A 88 26.05 3.87 -7.14
CA MET A 88 24.80 3.94 -7.91
C MET A 88 23.61 3.22 -7.26
N LEU A 89 22.40 3.61 -7.66
CA LEU A 89 21.17 2.97 -7.23
C LEU A 89 20.90 1.66 -7.99
N GLU A 90 20.95 0.52 -7.31
CA GLU A 90 20.54 -0.82 -7.75
C GLU A 90 19.01 -1.05 -7.88
N ILE A 91 18.19 -0.01 -7.71
CA ILE A 91 16.73 -0.14 -7.68
C ILE A 91 16.20 -0.76 -8.97
N GLY A 92 15.55 -1.93 -8.85
CA GLY A 92 14.92 -2.63 -9.97
C GLY A 92 15.79 -3.69 -10.66
N ASN A 93 17.01 -3.95 -10.16
CA ASN A 93 17.91 -4.98 -10.69
C ASN A 93 17.58 -6.42 -10.20
N ARG A 94 16.61 -6.56 -9.28
CA ARG A 94 15.94 -7.78 -8.79
C ARG A 94 16.71 -8.66 -7.79
N GLY A 95 17.86 -8.22 -7.30
CA GLY A 95 18.64 -8.88 -6.27
C GLY A 95 18.26 -8.53 -4.83
N MET A 96 17.51 -7.44 -4.63
CA MET A 96 16.91 -7.06 -3.34
C MET A 96 15.38 -7.09 -3.41
N THR A 97 14.74 -7.22 -2.24
CA THR A 97 13.29 -7.08 -2.11
C THR A 97 12.86 -5.63 -2.33
N LYS A 98 11.56 -5.40 -2.55
CA LYS A 98 11.04 -4.05 -2.71
C LYS A 98 11.31 -3.19 -1.47
N ASP A 99 11.09 -3.75 -0.29
CA ASP A 99 11.28 -3.08 1.00
C ASP A 99 12.76 -2.68 1.19
N GLU A 100 13.67 -3.56 0.82
CA GLU A 100 15.10 -3.28 0.77
C GLU A 100 15.45 -2.16 -0.23
N TYR A 101 14.79 -2.10 -1.39
CA TYR A 101 14.95 -0.99 -2.34
C TYR A 101 14.40 0.34 -1.82
N ILE A 102 13.33 0.34 -1.02
CA ILE A 102 12.80 1.56 -0.40
C ILE A 102 13.78 2.05 0.68
N VAL A 103 14.32 1.15 1.50
CA VAL A 103 15.40 1.47 2.44
C VAL A 103 16.60 2.03 1.72
N HIS A 104 17.05 1.37 0.64
CA HIS A 104 18.16 1.81 -0.18
C HIS A 104 17.98 3.23 -0.70
N PHE A 105 16.83 3.53 -1.31
CA PHE A 105 16.52 4.88 -1.78
C PHE A 105 16.48 5.90 -0.64
N SER A 106 15.86 5.53 0.49
CA SER A 106 15.74 6.41 1.66
C SER A 106 17.10 6.78 2.23
N LEU A 107 18.00 5.80 2.37
CA LEU A 107 19.36 6.02 2.88
C LEU A 107 20.20 6.87 1.92
N TRP A 108 20.09 6.67 0.61
CA TRP A 108 20.78 7.52 -0.37
C TRP A 108 20.25 8.95 -0.37
N ALA A 109 18.93 9.11 -0.34
CA ALA A 109 18.29 10.43 -0.36
C ALA A 109 18.58 11.23 0.92
N ILE A 110 18.49 10.59 2.08
CA ILE A 110 18.80 11.23 3.36
C ILE A 110 20.31 11.52 3.49
N SER A 111 21.16 10.70 2.85
CA SER A 111 22.60 10.91 2.80
C SER A 111 23.05 12.00 1.81
N LYS A 112 22.14 12.62 1.06
CA LYS A 112 22.46 13.57 -0.02
C LYS A 112 23.42 12.99 -1.07
N ALA A 113 23.36 11.67 -1.26
CA ALA A 113 24.11 10.96 -2.27
C ALA A 113 23.67 11.37 -3.69
N PRO A 114 24.56 11.27 -4.70
CA PRO A 114 24.15 11.26 -6.10
C PRO A 114 23.12 10.15 -6.37
N LEU A 115 21.94 10.50 -6.89
CA LEU A 115 20.88 9.54 -7.23
C LEU A 115 21.03 9.07 -8.68
N LEU A 116 22.07 8.28 -8.94
CA LEU A 116 22.38 7.74 -10.27
C LEU A 116 21.73 6.37 -10.44
N LEU A 117 20.85 6.21 -11.43
CA LEU A 117 20.16 4.93 -11.67
C LEU A 117 21.10 3.91 -12.31
N GLY A 118 21.25 2.74 -11.69
CA GLY A 118 22.04 1.61 -12.19
C GLY A 118 21.25 0.56 -12.97
N CYS A 119 19.95 0.77 -13.19
CA CYS A 119 19.06 -0.21 -13.82
C CYS A 119 18.62 0.19 -15.24
N ASP A 120 18.01 -0.76 -15.97
CA ASP A 120 17.42 -0.48 -17.28
C ASP A 120 16.10 0.28 -17.16
N ILE A 121 16.17 1.61 -17.33
CA ILE A 121 15.03 2.52 -17.24
C ILE A 121 13.90 2.23 -18.24
N ARG A 122 14.16 1.47 -19.31
CA ARG A 122 13.14 1.09 -20.31
C ARG A 122 12.14 0.09 -19.74
N ASN A 123 12.59 -0.72 -18.79
CA ASN A 123 11.81 -1.77 -18.13
C ASN A 123 11.39 -1.40 -16.70
N MET A 124 11.63 -0.15 -16.27
CA MET A 124 11.27 0.33 -14.94
C MET A 124 9.75 0.56 -14.84
N THR A 125 9.11 -0.09 -13.87
CA THR A 125 7.71 0.14 -13.49
C THR A 125 7.46 1.59 -13.08
N ARG A 126 6.26 2.13 -13.33
CA ARG A 126 5.93 3.54 -13.08
C ARG A 126 6.12 3.97 -11.61
N ASP A 127 5.99 3.04 -10.66
CA ASP A 127 6.07 3.28 -9.21
C ASP A 127 7.34 4.01 -8.73
N TYR A 128 8.49 3.81 -9.37
CA TYR A 128 9.74 4.41 -8.90
C TYR A 128 9.94 5.86 -9.39
N ARG A 129 9.34 6.25 -10.52
CA ARG A 129 9.64 7.53 -11.20
C ARG A 129 9.23 8.77 -10.40
N ASP A 130 8.18 8.67 -9.59
CA ASP A 130 7.63 9.81 -8.86
C ASP A 130 8.43 10.19 -7.60
N HIS A 131 9.25 9.27 -7.08
CA HIS A 131 10.04 9.46 -5.85
C HIS A 131 11.35 10.24 -6.07
N PHE A 132 11.84 10.38 -7.30
CA PHE A 132 13.14 11.00 -7.62
C PHE A 132 13.18 12.54 -7.53
N LYS A 133 12.12 13.19 -7.04
CA LYS A 133 12.03 14.65 -6.94
C LYS A 133 12.17 15.14 -5.50
N GLN A 134 13.35 14.99 -4.89
CA GLN A 134 13.67 15.68 -3.64
C GLN A 134 14.93 16.53 -3.77
N ARG A 135 14.77 17.85 -3.62
CA ARG A 135 15.87 18.81 -3.48
C ARG A 135 15.58 19.66 -2.24
N ASP A 136 16.35 19.46 -1.19
CA ASP A 136 16.39 20.39 -0.05
C ASP A 136 17.61 21.31 -0.22
N SER A 137 17.42 22.61 0.02
CA SER A 137 18.45 23.63 -0.19
C SER A 137 19.51 23.68 0.91
N TYR A 138 19.28 23.05 2.07
CA TYR A 138 20.20 23.09 3.20
C TYR A 138 21.41 22.18 2.96
N GLY A 139 21.20 21.06 2.26
CA GLY A 139 22.30 20.24 1.73
C GLY A 139 23.15 19.56 2.79
N ILE A 140 22.60 19.31 4.00
CA ILE A 140 23.27 18.58 5.07
C ILE A 140 22.97 17.08 4.90
N GLN A 141 24.03 16.27 4.88
CA GLN A 141 23.94 14.82 4.87
C GLN A 141 23.54 14.30 6.26
N ALA A 142 22.66 13.30 6.29
CA ALA A 142 22.27 12.64 7.53
C ALA A 142 23.39 11.85 8.17
N ARG A 143 23.26 11.71 9.50
CA ARG A 143 24.07 10.84 10.34
C ARG A 143 23.19 9.80 11.02
N LYS A 144 23.79 8.71 11.47
CA LYS A 144 23.12 7.73 12.31
C LYS A 144 23.09 8.26 13.75
N ALA A 145 21.90 8.63 14.22
CA ALA A 145 21.72 9.17 15.57
C ALA A 145 21.75 8.08 16.64
N ARG A 146 21.18 6.90 16.32
CA ARG A 146 21.08 5.78 17.24
C ARG A 146 21.16 4.45 16.50
N MET A 147 21.84 3.48 17.10
CA MET A 147 21.88 2.09 16.67
C MET A 147 21.82 1.18 17.91
N HIS A 148 20.83 0.29 17.96
CA HIS A 148 20.70 -0.70 19.03
C HIS A 148 20.29 -2.05 18.45
N GLY A 149 21.23 -2.99 18.36
CA GLY A 149 21.01 -4.24 17.63
C GLY A 149 20.69 -3.95 16.16
N ASP A 150 19.50 -4.36 15.73
CA ASP A 150 18.99 -4.17 14.37
C ASP A 150 18.24 -2.84 14.16
N GLU A 151 18.02 -2.07 15.23
CA GLU A 151 17.27 -0.82 15.23
C GLU A 151 18.18 0.36 14.88
N GLU A 152 17.80 1.15 13.88
CA GLU A 152 18.55 2.36 13.51
C GLU A 152 17.67 3.58 13.30
N ILE A 153 18.15 4.71 13.82
CA ILE A 153 17.57 6.03 13.60
C ILE A 153 18.59 6.91 12.88
N TRP A 154 18.22 7.38 11.70
CA TRP A 154 19.01 8.31 10.90
C TRP A 154 18.34 9.66 10.84
N VAL A 155 19.11 10.73 11.01
CA VAL A 155 18.56 12.09 11.10
C VAL A 155 19.37 13.08 10.28
N ALA A 156 18.67 14.00 9.63
CA ALA A 156 19.26 15.22 9.07
C ALA A 156 18.37 16.43 9.34
N PRO A 157 18.95 17.60 9.66
CA PRO A 157 18.22 18.84 9.62
C PRO A 157 17.91 19.21 8.15
N LEU A 158 16.75 19.81 7.95
CA LEU A 158 16.30 20.39 6.69
C LEU A 158 16.11 21.90 6.83
N SER A 159 15.89 22.56 5.70
CA SER A 159 15.47 23.97 5.68
C SER A 159 14.18 24.21 6.48
N SER A 160 14.03 25.43 7.00
CA SER A 160 12.86 25.90 7.76
C SER A 160 12.64 25.15 9.08
N TYR A 161 13.71 24.84 9.82
CA TYR A 161 13.66 24.17 11.13
C TYR A 161 12.96 22.81 11.13
N ARG A 162 12.94 22.14 9.97
CA ARG A 162 12.39 20.78 9.83
C ARG A 162 13.51 19.77 10.03
N THR A 163 13.13 18.56 10.42
CA THR A 163 14.05 17.42 10.51
C THR A 163 13.48 16.28 9.68
N VAL A 164 14.34 15.58 8.94
CA VAL A 164 14.01 14.29 8.33
C VAL A 164 14.57 13.18 9.19
N VAL A 165 13.76 12.14 9.39
CA VAL A 165 14.13 10.92 10.11
C VAL A 165 13.88 9.72 9.20
N VAL A 166 14.81 8.77 9.20
CA VAL A 166 14.60 7.42 8.70
C VAL A 166 14.68 6.47 9.89
N ILE A 167 13.60 5.72 10.09
CA ILE A 167 13.46 4.70 11.13
C ILE A 167 13.61 3.35 10.43
N LEU A 168 14.67 2.61 10.76
CA LEU A 168 15.06 1.42 10.02
C LEU A 168 15.07 0.18 10.91
N ASN A 169 14.48 -0.89 10.39
CA ASN A 169 14.65 -2.25 10.90
C ASN A 169 15.61 -3.02 9.99
N ARG A 170 16.82 -3.31 10.49
CA ARG A 170 17.83 -4.10 9.77
C ARG A 170 17.69 -5.61 9.96
N GLY A 171 16.85 -6.02 10.89
CA GLY A 171 16.74 -7.38 11.37
C GLY A 171 15.81 -8.20 10.50
N SER A 172 15.88 -9.51 10.71
CA SER A 172 15.05 -10.50 10.01
C SER A 172 13.66 -10.69 10.66
N VAL A 173 13.37 -9.95 11.73
CA VAL A 173 12.13 -10.07 12.51
C VAL A 173 11.41 -8.74 12.59
N ARG A 174 10.08 -8.79 12.61
CA ARG A 174 9.21 -7.61 12.78
C ARG A 174 9.23 -7.14 14.24
N TYR A 175 9.50 -5.86 14.49
CA TYR A 175 9.46 -5.29 15.84
C TYR A 175 9.23 -3.77 15.85
N SER A 176 8.98 -3.24 17.05
CA SER A 176 8.62 -1.85 17.27
C SER A 176 9.86 -1.01 17.42
N VAL A 177 9.94 0.07 16.67
CA VAL A 177 11.04 1.02 16.73
C VAL A 177 10.50 2.37 17.19
N THR A 178 11.19 2.99 18.15
CA THR A 178 10.78 4.28 18.72
C THR A 178 11.85 5.32 18.50
N ALA A 179 11.61 6.32 17.65
CA ALA A 179 12.50 7.46 17.52
C ALA A 179 12.16 8.51 18.58
N PHE A 180 13.15 8.90 19.39
CA PHE A 180 12.98 9.91 20.43
C PHE A 180 13.37 11.29 19.89
N TRP A 181 12.79 12.36 20.43
CA TRP A 181 13.20 13.74 20.11
C TRP A 181 14.66 14.03 20.41
N GLU A 182 15.22 13.37 21.42
CA GLU A 182 16.64 13.44 21.74
C GLU A 182 17.52 12.92 20.59
N ASP A 183 17.09 11.86 19.88
CA ASP A 183 17.79 11.33 18.69
C ASP A 183 17.89 12.42 17.59
N MET A 184 16.93 13.35 17.57
CA MET A 184 16.80 14.43 16.57
C MET A 184 17.36 15.76 17.05
N GLY A 185 17.86 15.83 18.30
CA GLY A 185 18.30 17.08 18.93
C GLY A 185 17.16 18.07 19.23
N LEU A 186 15.93 17.57 19.39
CA LEU A 186 14.75 18.35 19.74
C LEU A 186 14.50 18.29 21.27
N ASP A 187 13.93 19.36 21.84
CA ASP A 187 13.47 19.33 23.24
C ASP A 187 12.33 18.30 23.37
N PRO A 188 12.34 17.42 24.39
CA PRO A 188 11.30 16.40 24.57
C PRO A 188 9.88 16.94 24.63
N ASN A 189 9.68 18.19 25.06
CA ASN A 189 8.38 18.85 25.13
C ASN A 189 7.97 19.52 23.80
N THR A 190 8.82 19.46 22.78
CA THR A 190 8.52 20.00 21.45
C THR A 190 7.36 19.23 20.83
N VAL A 191 6.32 19.97 20.47
CA VAL A 191 5.19 19.45 19.72
C VAL A 191 5.52 19.54 18.23
N VAL A 192 5.55 18.41 17.52
CA VAL A 192 5.79 18.40 16.08
C VAL A 192 4.61 17.81 15.32
N GLU A 193 4.52 18.22 14.06
CA GLU A 193 3.69 17.58 13.05
C GLU A 193 4.60 16.68 12.20
N ALA A 194 4.28 15.39 12.12
CA ALA A 194 5.06 14.44 11.34
C ALA A 194 4.44 14.24 9.96
N ARG A 195 5.26 14.21 8.92
CA ARG A 195 4.84 13.88 7.55
C ARG A 195 5.56 12.62 7.10
N ASP A 196 4.78 11.61 6.73
CA ASP A 196 5.32 10.43 6.07
C ASP A 196 5.59 10.76 4.60
N LEU A 197 6.85 10.56 4.19
CA LEU A 197 7.34 10.92 2.86
C LEU A 197 7.00 9.88 1.80
N TRP A 198 6.83 8.61 2.19
CA TRP A 198 6.45 7.52 1.29
C TRP A 198 4.93 7.44 1.13
N GLU A 199 4.16 7.77 2.16
CA GLU A 199 2.69 7.90 2.09
C GLU A 199 2.23 9.28 1.57
N HIS A 200 3.16 10.22 1.42
CA HIS A 200 2.91 11.62 1.02
C HIS A 200 1.88 12.36 1.89
N LYS A 201 1.76 11.99 3.18
CA LYS A 201 0.70 12.46 4.08
C LYS A 201 1.25 13.02 5.39
N THR A 202 0.65 14.10 5.87
CA THR A 202 0.87 14.59 7.24
C THR A 202 0.03 13.74 8.20
N LEU A 203 0.68 13.16 9.21
CA LEU A 203 0.01 12.35 10.23
C LEU A 203 -0.94 13.23 11.05
N LYS A 204 -2.16 12.75 11.31
CA LYS A 204 -3.21 13.53 11.99
C LYS A 204 -2.83 13.93 13.43
N ASN A 205 -1.99 13.13 14.09
CA ASN A 205 -1.57 13.37 15.47
C ASN A 205 -0.40 14.34 15.53
N ARG A 206 -0.40 15.19 16.55
CA ARG A 206 0.80 15.91 16.98
C ARG A 206 1.59 15.01 17.92
N PHE A 207 2.90 14.95 17.70
CA PHE A 207 3.79 14.06 18.46
C PHE A 207 4.61 14.89 19.45
N VAL A 208 4.82 14.32 20.64
CA VAL A 208 5.61 14.91 21.73
C VAL A 208 6.51 13.82 22.29
N GLY A 209 7.79 14.13 22.46
CA GLY A 209 8.81 13.25 23.03
C GLY A 209 9.30 12.12 22.12
N ASN A 210 8.40 11.45 21.39
CA ASN A 210 8.76 10.32 20.52
C ASN A 210 7.73 10.03 19.42
N ILE A 211 8.14 9.16 18.50
CA ILE A 211 7.28 8.49 17.53
C ILE A 211 7.65 7.00 17.47
N THR A 212 6.65 6.14 17.64
CA THR A 212 6.82 4.67 17.58
C THR A 212 6.15 4.13 16.33
N THR A 213 6.84 3.25 15.60
CA THR A 213 6.30 2.56 14.43
C THR A 213 6.67 1.07 14.44
N MET A 214 5.81 0.26 13.82
CA MET A 214 6.02 -1.17 13.64
C MET A 214 6.63 -1.43 12.26
N LEU A 215 7.79 -2.08 12.20
CA LEU A 215 8.53 -2.30 10.95
C LEU A 215 8.73 -3.79 10.67
N ASN A 216 8.48 -4.21 9.42
CA ASN A 216 8.78 -5.55 8.95
C ASN A 216 10.30 -5.73 8.74
N PRO A 217 10.77 -6.99 8.62
CA PRO A 217 12.16 -7.27 8.30
C PRO A 217 12.63 -6.50 7.07
N HIS A 218 13.78 -5.85 7.17
CA HIS A 218 14.40 -5.09 6.08
C HIS A 218 13.47 -4.08 5.38
N SER A 219 12.50 -3.52 6.12
CA SER A 219 11.41 -2.72 5.52
C SER A 219 11.22 -1.32 6.08
N CYS A 220 10.45 -0.56 5.29
CA CYS A 220 9.51 0.45 5.72
C CYS A 220 8.17 0.21 4.96
N LYS A 221 7.02 0.32 5.63
CA LYS A 221 5.76 -0.41 5.34
C LYS A 221 5.20 -0.34 3.90
N MET A 222 4.83 -1.51 3.31
CA MET A 222 3.88 -1.64 2.19
C MET A 222 3.05 -2.96 2.19
N GLY A 223 1.79 -2.95 1.73
CA GLY A 223 0.91 -4.11 1.48
C GLY A 223 -0.01 -3.95 0.25
N VAL A 224 -0.84 -4.94 -0.09
CA VAL A 224 -1.79 -4.87 -1.24
C VAL A 224 -3.22 -5.16 -0.80
N VAL A 225 -4.19 -4.41 -1.32
CA VAL A 225 -5.63 -4.63 -1.12
C VAL A 225 -6.34 -4.76 -2.47
N VAL A 226 -7.00 -5.89 -2.69
CA VAL A 226 -7.92 -6.11 -3.82
C VAL A 226 -9.34 -5.79 -3.39
N LEU A 227 -9.99 -4.83 -4.05
CA LEU A 227 -11.29 -4.26 -3.66
C LEU A 227 -12.40 -4.69 -4.62
N LEU A 228 -13.44 -5.32 -4.06
CA LEU A 228 -14.66 -5.75 -4.75
C LEU A 228 -15.89 -4.99 -4.22
N HIS A 229 -16.54 -4.26 -5.12
CA HIS A 229 -17.75 -3.49 -4.82
C HIS A 229 -19.02 -4.37 -4.77
N GLY A 230 -20.10 -3.82 -4.22
CA GLY A 230 -21.42 -4.44 -4.09
C GLY A 230 -22.25 -4.44 -5.38
N LEU A 231 -23.50 -4.87 -5.26
CA LEU A 231 -24.44 -4.94 -6.38
C LEU A 231 -24.83 -3.54 -6.86
N ASN A 232 -25.04 -3.39 -8.17
CA ASN A 232 -25.51 -2.17 -8.83
C ASN A 232 -24.58 -0.93 -8.69
N GLU A 233 -23.33 -1.11 -8.30
CA GLU A 233 -22.35 -0.03 -8.18
C GLU A 233 -21.02 -0.37 -8.89
N HIS A 234 -19.94 0.34 -8.56
CA HIS A 234 -18.63 0.17 -9.17
C HIS A 234 -17.49 0.51 -8.19
N SER A 235 -16.28 0.04 -8.50
CA SER A 235 -15.08 0.19 -7.68
C SER A 235 -14.66 1.65 -7.46
N GLY A 236 -14.93 2.54 -8.43
CA GLY A 236 -14.58 3.96 -8.36
C GLY A 236 -15.22 4.72 -7.18
N ARG A 237 -16.37 4.26 -6.67
CA ARG A 237 -17.01 4.84 -5.48
C ARG A 237 -16.16 4.73 -4.23
N TYR A 238 -15.23 3.78 -4.17
CA TYR A 238 -14.34 3.56 -3.05
C TYR A 238 -13.04 4.37 -3.16
N SER A 239 -12.98 5.39 -4.03
CA SER A 239 -11.76 6.17 -4.27
C SER A 239 -11.20 6.83 -3.00
N ASP A 240 -12.05 7.34 -2.11
CA ASP A 240 -11.60 7.96 -0.87
C ASP A 240 -11.02 6.93 0.10
N PHE A 241 -11.67 5.77 0.23
CA PHE A 241 -11.12 4.65 1.00
C PHE A 241 -9.80 4.16 0.41
N ALA A 242 -9.70 4.05 -0.93
CA ALA A 242 -8.48 3.67 -1.60
C ALA A 242 -7.35 4.70 -1.35
N LYS A 243 -7.65 6.01 -1.35
CA LYS A 243 -6.68 7.05 -0.96
C LYS A 243 -6.24 6.90 0.48
N GLN A 244 -7.14 6.56 1.40
CA GLN A 244 -6.78 6.33 2.81
C GLN A 244 -5.86 5.12 2.96
N LEU A 245 -6.14 4.02 2.26
CA LEU A 245 -5.30 2.82 2.23
C LEU A 245 -3.92 3.10 1.60
N ASN A 246 -3.88 3.80 0.46
CA ASN A 246 -2.63 4.24 -0.18
C ASN A 246 -1.78 5.06 0.79
N ALA A 247 -2.41 5.97 1.53
CA ALA A 247 -1.76 6.78 2.54
C ALA A 247 -1.49 6.05 3.86
N ASN A 248 -1.59 4.72 3.89
CA ASN A 248 -1.18 3.83 4.98
C ASN A 248 -0.33 2.66 4.45
N GLY A 249 0.32 2.85 3.30
CA GLY A 249 1.23 1.86 2.70
C GLY A 249 0.55 0.74 1.89
N PHE A 250 -0.75 0.80 1.60
CA PHE A 250 -1.40 -0.25 0.80
C PHE A 250 -1.59 0.16 -0.65
N LYS A 251 -1.11 -0.65 -1.60
CA LYS A 251 -1.55 -0.54 -2.99
C LYS A 251 -2.97 -1.08 -3.13
N VAL A 252 -3.87 -0.31 -3.74
CA VAL A 252 -5.26 -0.71 -3.92
C VAL A 252 -5.57 -1.01 -5.38
N TYR A 253 -6.13 -2.20 -5.62
CA TYR A 253 -6.60 -2.66 -6.92
C TYR A 253 -8.10 -2.91 -6.87
N GLY A 254 -8.89 -2.06 -7.55
CA GLY A 254 -10.33 -2.28 -7.72
C GLY A 254 -10.64 -2.94 -9.06
N MET A 255 -11.64 -3.82 -9.09
CA MET A 255 -12.24 -4.31 -10.32
C MET A 255 -13.75 -4.07 -10.31
N ASP A 256 -14.28 -3.73 -11.48
CA ASP A 256 -15.71 -3.82 -11.74
C ASP A 256 -16.02 -5.24 -12.21
N TRP A 257 -16.94 -5.92 -11.53
CA TRP A 257 -17.29 -7.30 -11.89
C TRP A 257 -18.45 -7.34 -12.88
N ILE A 258 -18.54 -8.45 -13.63
CA ILE A 258 -19.43 -8.63 -14.78
C ILE A 258 -20.85 -8.04 -14.58
N GLY A 259 -21.26 -7.22 -15.56
CA GLY A 259 -22.56 -6.57 -15.58
C GLY A 259 -22.68 -5.35 -14.65
N HIS A 260 -21.59 -4.83 -14.08
CA HIS A 260 -21.62 -3.67 -13.18
C HIS A 260 -20.53 -2.67 -13.51
N GLY A 261 -20.77 -1.40 -13.17
CA GLY A 261 -19.81 -0.31 -13.36
C GLY A 261 -19.41 -0.14 -14.82
N GLY A 262 -18.11 -0.07 -15.06
CA GLY A 262 -17.51 0.00 -16.40
C GLY A 262 -17.44 -1.35 -17.14
N SER A 263 -18.00 -2.44 -16.60
CA SER A 263 -17.96 -3.76 -17.25
C SER A 263 -18.91 -3.84 -18.44
N ASP A 264 -18.48 -4.59 -19.46
CA ASP A 264 -19.31 -4.88 -20.63
C ASP A 264 -20.58 -5.69 -20.30
N GLY A 265 -21.54 -5.63 -21.23
CA GLY A 265 -22.77 -6.43 -21.18
C GLY A 265 -23.99 -5.66 -20.68
N LEU A 266 -25.04 -6.40 -20.31
CA LEU A 266 -26.27 -5.80 -19.81
C LEU A 266 -26.06 -5.37 -18.35
N HIS A 267 -26.12 -4.07 -18.08
CA HIS A 267 -25.90 -3.54 -16.73
C HIS A 267 -26.88 -4.12 -15.71
N ALA A 268 -26.44 -4.50 -14.52
CA ALA A 268 -27.15 -5.28 -13.49
C ALA A 268 -27.68 -6.65 -13.97
N TYR A 269 -26.90 -7.33 -14.79
CA TYR A 269 -27.15 -8.70 -15.23
C TYR A 269 -25.88 -9.54 -15.18
N VAL A 270 -25.92 -10.62 -14.40
CA VAL A 270 -24.87 -11.66 -14.37
C VAL A 270 -25.46 -13.01 -14.71
N HIS A 271 -24.80 -13.75 -15.61
CA HIS A 271 -25.18 -15.11 -15.96
C HIS A 271 -24.92 -16.11 -14.83
N SER A 272 -23.77 -16.02 -14.18
CA SER A 272 -23.40 -16.84 -13.02
C SER A 272 -22.46 -16.04 -12.13
N LEU A 273 -22.71 -16.01 -10.82
CA LEU A 273 -21.74 -15.40 -9.89
C LEU A 273 -20.43 -16.22 -9.81
N ASP A 274 -20.40 -17.46 -10.30
CA ASP A 274 -19.15 -18.21 -10.46
C ASP A 274 -18.21 -17.56 -11.47
N HIS A 275 -18.75 -16.89 -12.50
CA HIS A 275 -17.92 -16.17 -13.46
C HIS A 275 -17.25 -14.98 -12.78
N ALA A 276 -18.00 -14.21 -11.98
CA ALA A 276 -17.43 -13.12 -11.18
C ALA A 276 -16.37 -13.62 -10.17
N VAL A 277 -16.58 -14.80 -9.57
CA VAL A 277 -15.57 -15.45 -8.71
C VAL A 277 -14.34 -15.85 -9.51
N THR A 278 -14.52 -16.41 -10.71
CA THR A 278 -13.40 -16.80 -11.59
C THR A 278 -12.59 -15.58 -12.04
N ASP A 279 -13.28 -14.51 -12.44
CA ASP A 279 -12.66 -13.25 -12.83
C ASP A 279 -11.88 -12.63 -11.66
N MET A 280 -12.45 -12.66 -10.44
CA MET A 280 -11.76 -12.18 -9.23
C MET A 280 -10.50 -13.00 -8.93
N LYS A 281 -10.55 -14.33 -9.09
CA LYS A 281 -9.36 -15.18 -8.92
C LYS A 281 -8.27 -14.85 -9.95
N MET A 282 -8.65 -14.70 -11.22
CA MET A 282 -7.70 -14.31 -12.28
C MET A 282 -7.13 -12.91 -12.05
N PHE A 283 -7.95 -11.98 -11.58
CA PHE A 283 -7.52 -10.63 -11.23
C PHE A 283 -6.56 -10.65 -10.04
N LEU A 284 -6.85 -11.41 -8.98
CA LEU A 284 -5.96 -11.60 -7.85
C LEU A 284 -4.61 -12.21 -8.27
N GLU A 285 -4.62 -13.26 -9.09
CA GLU A 285 -3.39 -13.86 -9.62
C GLU A 285 -2.54 -12.85 -10.38
N LYS A 286 -3.17 -12.01 -11.20
CA LYS A 286 -2.50 -10.91 -11.91
C LYS A 286 -1.91 -9.88 -10.94
N VAL A 287 -2.69 -9.44 -9.95
CA VAL A 287 -2.25 -8.46 -8.94
C VAL A 287 -1.07 -9.01 -8.13
N LEU A 288 -1.11 -10.28 -7.74
CA LEU A 288 -0.01 -10.94 -7.03
C LEU A 288 1.24 -11.08 -7.90
N ALA A 289 1.08 -11.40 -9.19
CA ALA A 289 2.18 -11.45 -10.14
C ALA A 289 2.85 -10.08 -10.35
N GLU A 290 2.07 -8.99 -10.28
CA GLU A 290 2.58 -7.61 -10.32
C GLU A 290 3.20 -7.13 -9.00
N ASN A 291 2.91 -7.83 -7.88
CA ASN A 291 3.33 -7.45 -6.53
C ASN A 291 3.91 -8.64 -5.74
N PRO A 292 4.97 -9.30 -6.25
CA PRO A 292 5.52 -10.49 -5.61
C PRO A 292 6.05 -10.17 -4.20
N GLY A 293 5.75 -11.04 -3.24
CA GLY A 293 6.24 -10.96 -1.85
C GLY A 293 5.50 -10.00 -0.93
N LEU A 294 4.56 -9.19 -1.43
CA LEU A 294 3.73 -8.33 -0.58
C LEU A 294 2.56 -9.12 0.04
N PRO A 295 2.22 -8.90 1.32
CA PRO A 295 0.99 -9.43 1.89
C PRO A 295 -0.22 -8.85 1.15
N CYS A 296 -1.14 -9.72 0.75
CA CYS A 296 -2.30 -9.36 -0.06
C CYS A 296 -3.60 -9.61 0.72
N PHE A 297 -4.44 -8.59 0.78
CA PHE A 297 -5.74 -8.63 1.44
C PHE A 297 -6.86 -8.46 0.42
N CYS A 298 -8.03 -9.04 0.69
CA CYS A 298 -9.22 -8.81 -0.13
C CYS A 298 -10.29 -8.07 0.66
N PHE A 299 -10.75 -6.94 0.14
CA PHE A 299 -11.91 -6.22 0.63
C PHE A 299 -13.13 -6.53 -0.22
N GLY A 300 -14.26 -6.84 0.41
CA GLY A 300 -15.53 -7.04 -0.28
C GLY A 300 -16.68 -6.36 0.43
N HIS A 301 -17.44 -5.55 -0.31
CA HIS A 301 -18.70 -4.97 0.17
C HIS A 301 -19.90 -5.75 -0.38
N SER A 302 -20.89 -6.08 0.46
CA SER A 302 -22.16 -6.66 0.02
C SER A 302 -21.98 -7.91 -0.87
N THR A 303 -22.45 -7.87 -2.12
CA THR A 303 -22.26 -8.96 -3.10
C THR A 303 -20.78 -9.18 -3.45
N GLY A 304 -19.95 -8.13 -3.45
CA GLY A 304 -18.50 -8.25 -3.55
C GLY A 304 -17.90 -9.04 -2.38
N GLY A 305 -18.45 -8.88 -1.18
CA GLY A 305 -18.11 -9.70 -0.01
C GLY A 305 -18.43 -11.19 -0.21
N ALA A 306 -19.57 -11.51 -0.83
CA ALA A 306 -19.93 -12.88 -1.18
C ALA A 306 -18.99 -13.50 -2.23
N ILE A 307 -18.57 -12.71 -3.21
CA ILE A 307 -17.60 -13.11 -4.23
C ILE A 307 -16.24 -13.41 -3.59
N VAL A 308 -15.72 -12.49 -2.75
CA VAL A 308 -14.46 -12.67 -2.01
C VAL A 308 -14.51 -13.92 -1.15
N LEU A 309 -15.57 -14.10 -0.35
CA LEU A 309 -15.76 -15.29 0.50
C LEU A 309 -15.72 -16.57 -0.31
N LYS A 310 -16.45 -16.61 -1.44
CA LYS A 310 -16.49 -17.80 -2.28
C LYS A 310 -15.16 -18.06 -2.98
N ALA A 311 -14.41 -17.01 -3.32
CA ALA A 311 -13.08 -17.15 -3.91
C ALA A 311 -12.07 -17.75 -2.92
N VAL A 312 -12.03 -17.29 -1.67
CA VAL A 312 -11.08 -17.77 -0.65
C VAL A 312 -11.42 -19.16 -0.09
N LEU A 313 -12.59 -19.73 -0.43
CA LEU A 313 -12.89 -21.14 -0.15
C LEU A 313 -12.14 -22.12 -1.08
N ASP A 314 -11.51 -21.59 -2.13
CA ASP A 314 -10.55 -22.32 -2.94
C ASP A 314 -9.18 -22.34 -2.24
N PRO A 315 -8.63 -23.53 -1.90
CA PRO A 315 -7.35 -23.64 -1.21
C PRO A 315 -6.18 -22.91 -1.89
N LYS A 316 -6.22 -22.78 -3.23
CA LYS A 316 -5.17 -22.05 -3.96
C LYS A 316 -5.19 -20.56 -3.62
N ILE A 317 -6.40 -19.99 -3.50
CA ILE A 317 -6.60 -18.58 -3.19
C ILE A 317 -6.41 -18.33 -1.70
N GLU A 318 -6.89 -19.24 -0.86
CA GLU A 318 -6.67 -19.23 0.59
C GLU A 318 -5.18 -19.07 0.93
N ALA A 319 -4.30 -19.84 0.27
CA ALA A 319 -2.85 -19.79 0.48
C ALA A 319 -2.18 -18.49 0.01
N GLN A 320 -2.87 -17.67 -0.79
CA GLN A 320 -2.34 -16.45 -1.40
C GLN A 320 -2.82 -15.16 -0.73
N VAL A 321 -3.78 -15.26 0.20
CA VAL A 321 -4.43 -14.10 0.82
C VAL A 321 -4.08 -14.06 2.32
N SER A 322 -3.49 -12.95 2.74
CA SER A 322 -3.10 -12.67 4.13
C SER A 322 -4.29 -12.33 5.04
N GLY A 323 -5.44 -11.99 4.46
CA GLY A 323 -6.69 -11.79 5.19
C GLY A 323 -7.80 -11.15 4.34
N ILE A 324 -9.03 -11.22 4.83
CA ILE A 324 -10.19 -10.62 4.16
C ILE A 324 -10.96 -9.66 5.07
N ILE A 325 -11.48 -8.60 4.45
CA ILE A 325 -12.28 -7.56 5.08
C ILE A 325 -13.64 -7.52 4.39
N LEU A 326 -14.70 -7.65 5.18
CA LEU A 326 -16.06 -7.74 4.69
C LEU A 326 -16.92 -6.65 5.31
N THR A 327 -17.54 -5.82 4.47
CA THR A 327 -18.53 -4.83 4.93
C THR A 327 -19.91 -5.24 4.45
N SER A 328 -20.84 -5.39 5.39
CA SER A 328 -22.24 -5.79 5.16
C SER A 328 -22.38 -6.94 4.13
N PRO A 329 -21.65 -8.06 4.31
CA PRO A 329 -21.51 -9.06 3.25
C PRO A 329 -22.83 -9.78 2.95
N ALA A 330 -23.08 -10.05 1.67
CA ALA A 330 -24.24 -10.82 1.23
C ALA A 330 -24.06 -12.32 1.53
N VAL A 331 -24.22 -12.69 2.80
CA VAL A 331 -24.13 -14.09 3.30
C VAL A 331 -25.43 -14.61 3.90
N GLY A 332 -26.43 -13.74 4.06
CA GLY A 332 -27.79 -14.11 4.41
C GLY A 332 -28.77 -13.16 3.77
N ILE A 333 -29.51 -13.67 2.77
CA ILE A 333 -30.63 -12.97 2.16
C ILE A 333 -31.83 -13.90 2.31
N GLN A 334 -32.80 -13.49 3.11
CA GLN A 334 -34.05 -14.23 3.25
C GLN A 334 -35.00 -13.82 2.12
N PRO A 335 -35.47 -14.76 1.29
CA PRO A 335 -36.53 -14.49 0.34
C PRO A 335 -37.84 -14.21 1.08
N SER A 336 -38.68 -13.34 0.53
CA SER A 336 -39.95 -12.95 1.14
C SER A 336 -40.94 -14.12 1.31
N HIS A 337 -40.77 -15.21 0.56
CA HIS A 337 -41.58 -16.43 0.72
C HIS A 337 -40.84 -17.70 0.22
N PRO A 338 -40.95 -18.86 0.89
CA PRO A 338 -40.28 -20.12 0.48
C PRO A 338 -40.63 -20.59 -0.94
N ILE A 339 -41.86 -20.35 -1.38
CA ILE A 339 -42.33 -20.71 -2.74
C ILE A 339 -41.49 -20.03 -3.83
N PHE A 340 -40.99 -18.81 -3.60
CA PHE A 340 -40.14 -18.14 -4.59
C PHE A 340 -38.82 -18.88 -4.80
N VAL A 341 -38.26 -19.53 -3.77
CA VAL A 341 -37.03 -20.33 -3.89
C VAL A 341 -37.24 -21.56 -4.77
N VAL A 342 -38.40 -22.21 -4.63
CA VAL A 342 -38.73 -23.43 -5.39
C VAL A 342 -38.86 -23.15 -6.88
N PHE A 343 -39.49 -22.03 -7.27
CA PHE A 343 -39.70 -21.67 -8.67
C PHE A 343 -38.61 -20.78 -9.26
N ALA A 344 -37.72 -20.20 -8.44
CA ALA A 344 -36.67 -19.30 -8.91
C ALA A 344 -35.76 -19.90 -10.02
N PRO A 345 -35.35 -21.19 -9.99
CA PRO A 345 -34.56 -21.75 -11.08
C PRO A 345 -35.30 -21.75 -12.42
N VAL A 346 -36.59 -22.07 -12.41
CA VAL A 346 -37.43 -22.14 -13.62
C VAL A 346 -37.69 -20.74 -14.17
N VAL A 347 -38.04 -19.78 -13.32
CA VAL A 347 -38.28 -18.39 -13.75
C VAL A 347 -36.98 -17.73 -14.21
N SER A 348 -35.85 -18.02 -13.54
CA SER A 348 -34.51 -17.57 -13.93
C SER A 348 -34.10 -18.12 -15.29
N PHE A 349 -34.46 -19.37 -15.61
CA PHE A 349 -34.18 -19.97 -16.92
C PHE A 349 -35.06 -19.40 -18.03
N LEU A 350 -36.38 -19.25 -17.77
CA LEU A 350 -37.35 -18.80 -18.78
C LEU A 350 -37.32 -17.30 -19.03
N LEU A 351 -37.09 -16.49 -17.99
CA LEU A 351 -37.17 -15.02 -18.04
C LEU A 351 -35.94 -14.36 -17.38
N PRO A 352 -34.70 -14.70 -17.79
CA PRO A 352 -33.48 -14.28 -17.09
C PRO A 352 -33.31 -12.76 -17.03
N ARG A 353 -33.71 -12.05 -18.10
CA ARG A 353 -33.56 -10.60 -18.25
C ARG A 353 -34.75 -9.81 -17.69
N TYR A 354 -35.82 -10.49 -17.24
CA TYR A 354 -36.99 -9.81 -16.73
C TYR A 354 -36.65 -9.02 -15.46
N GLN A 355 -37.16 -7.80 -15.38
CA GLN A 355 -36.91 -6.87 -14.29
C GLN A 355 -38.05 -6.97 -13.29
N VAL A 356 -37.77 -7.46 -12.08
CA VAL A 356 -38.78 -7.57 -11.03
C VAL A 356 -38.78 -6.26 -10.24
N SER A 357 -39.87 -5.50 -10.38
CA SER A 357 -40.10 -4.35 -9.51
C SER A 357 -40.54 -4.87 -8.13
N VAL A 358 -39.60 -4.97 -7.20
CA VAL A 358 -39.93 -5.20 -5.79
C VAL A 358 -40.56 -3.92 -5.26
N THR A 359 -41.88 -3.89 -5.15
CA THR A 359 -42.69 -2.71 -4.84
C THR A 359 -42.51 -2.14 -3.42
N ASN A 360 -41.69 -2.76 -2.56
CA ASN A 360 -41.57 -2.38 -1.14
C ASN A 360 -40.19 -1.85 -0.67
N LYS A 361 -39.15 -1.78 -1.51
CA LYS A 361 -37.81 -1.31 -1.09
C LYS A 361 -37.33 -0.01 -1.74
N LYS A 362 -38.12 0.62 -2.61
CA LYS A 362 -37.69 1.80 -3.39
C LYS A 362 -37.30 3.03 -2.56
N ASN A 363 -37.66 3.09 -1.28
CA ASN A 363 -37.47 4.28 -0.42
C ASN A 363 -36.64 4.03 0.85
N MET A 364 -36.04 2.85 1.04
CA MET A 364 -35.18 2.64 2.22
C MET A 364 -33.73 3.04 1.90
N PRO A 365 -33.16 4.02 2.61
CA PRO A 365 -31.81 4.50 2.35
C PRO A 365 -30.79 3.41 2.69
N VAL A 366 -29.68 3.38 1.95
CA VAL A 366 -28.58 2.44 2.16
C VAL A 366 -27.51 2.97 3.14
N CYS A 367 -27.50 4.27 3.39
CA CYS A 367 -26.71 4.98 4.39
C CYS A 367 -27.48 6.21 4.85
N ARG A 368 -27.06 6.83 5.96
CA ARG A 368 -27.76 7.99 6.54
C ARG A 368 -27.32 9.33 5.96
N ASP A 369 -26.18 9.37 5.28
CA ASP A 369 -25.61 10.59 4.69
C ASP A 369 -26.36 10.98 3.39
N PRO A 370 -27.12 12.09 3.37
CA PRO A 370 -27.86 12.51 2.19
C PRO A 370 -26.96 12.83 1.00
N GLU A 371 -25.76 13.37 1.22
CA GLU A 371 -24.81 13.70 0.15
C GLU A 371 -24.28 12.43 -0.51
N ALA A 372 -23.99 11.40 0.29
CA ALA A 372 -23.58 10.10 -0.21
C ALA A 372 -24.68 9.41 -1.03
N LEU A 373 -25.95 9.54 -0.63
CA LEU A 373 -27.08 9.04 -1.40
C LEU A 373 -27.23 9.78 -2.73
N VAL A 374 -27.13 11.11 -2.75
CA VAL A 374 -27.17 11.90 -3.98
C VAL A 374 -26.01 11.52 -4.90
N ALA A 375 -24.79 11.41 -4.38
CA ALA A 375 -23.63 10.97 -5.14
C ALA A 375 -23.85 9.56 -5.74
N LYS A 376 -24.40 8.61 -4.96
CA LYS A 376 -24.71 7.26 -5.45
C LYS A 376 -25.72 7.26 -6.59
N TYR A 377 -26.86 7.92 -6.43
CA TYR A 377 -27.97 7.81 -7.38
C TYR A 377 -27.86 8.76 -8.58
N SER A 378 -26.92 9.71 -8.55
CA SER A 378 -26.58 10.56 -9.70
C SER A 378 -25.46 9.99 -10.57
N ASP A 379 -24.78 8.93 -10.11
CA ASP A 379 -23.67 8.31 -10.82
C ASP A 379 -24.18 7.46 -12.02
N PRO A 380 -23.72 7.73 -13.26
CA PRO A 380 -24.15 6.99 -14.44
C PRO A 380 -23.71 5.51 -14.44
N LEU A 381 -22.68 5.15 -13.67
CA LEU A 381 -22.20 3.77 -13.52
C LEU A 381 -22.97 2.99 -12.43
N VAL A 382 -23.84 3.66 -11.67
CA VAL A 382 -24.73 3.01 -10.70
C VAL A 382 -26.04 2.62 -11.38
N TYR A 383 -26.43 1.36 -11.25
CA TYR A 383 -27.71 0.90 -11.79
C TYR A 383 -28.86 1.18 -10.82
N THR A 384 -29.79 2.03 -11.22
CA THR A 384 -30.96 2.41 -10.40
C THR A 384 -32.26 1.68 -10.81
N GLY A 385 -32.19 0.84 -11.84
CA GLY A 385 -33.34 0.09 -12.32
C GLY A 385 -33.72 -1.12 -11.45
N PRO A 386 -34.83 -1.80 -11.75
CA PRO A 386 -35.24 -2.98 -11.00
C PRO A 386 -34.26 -4.15 -11.19
N LEU A 387 -34.12 -4.96 -10.14
CA LEU A 387 -33.27 -6.15 -10.13
C LEU A 387 -33.75 -7.16 -11.19
N ARG A 388 -32.81 -7.76 -11.92
CA ARG A 388 -33.12 -8.82 -12.89
C ARG A 388 -33.22 -10.17 -12.20
N VAL A 389 -34.20 -10.97 -12.64
CA VAL A 389 -34.50 -12.31 -12.07
C VAL A 389 -33.24 -13.16 -11.96
N ARG A 390 -32.46 -13.25 -13.05
CA ARG A 390 -31.27 -14.10 -13.08
C ARG A 390 -30.25 -13.72 -12.02
N THR A 391 -30.00 -12.42 -11.85
CA THR A 391 -29.04 -11.91 -10.88
C THR A 391 -29.51 -12.14 -9.45
N GLY A 392 -30.80 -11.89 -9.16
CA GLY A 392 -31.37 -12.22 -7.85
C GLY A 392 -31.26 -13.71 -7.51
N TYR A 393 -31.51 -14.58 -8.48
CA TYR A 393 -31.33 -16.03 -8.32
C TYR A 393 -29.87 -16.41 -8.03
N GLU A 394 -28.91 -15.86 -8.77
CA GLU A 394 -27.49 -16.16 -8.58
C GLU A 394 -26.96 -15.70 -7.21
N ILE A 395 -27.46 -14.58 -6.69
CA ILE A 395 -27.16 -14.12 -5.33
C ILE A 395 -27.70 -15.14 -4.31
N LEU A 396 -28.98 -15.53 -4.40
CA LEU A 396 -29.57 -16.52 -3.49
C LEU A 396 -28.84 -17.87 -3.53
N ARG A 397 -28.43 -18.30 -4.72
CA ARG A 397 -27.64 -19.53 -4.92
C ARG A 397 -26.28 -19.43 -4.24
N THR A 398 -25.61 -18.28 -4.37
CA THR A 398 -24.28 -18.04 -3.77
C THR A 398 -24.37 -17.90 -2.25
N THR A 399 -25.36 -17.19 -1.71
CA THR A 399 -25.56 -17.09 -0.25
C THR A 399 -25.82 -18.46 0.37
N SER A 400 -26.65 -19.28 -0.28
CA SER A 400 -26.96 -20.64 0.18
C SER A 400 -25.71 -21.53 0.20
N TYR A 401 -24.87 -21.43 -0.84
CA TYR A 401 -23.59 -22.12 -0.89
C TYR A 401 -22.65 -21.67 0.23
N LEU A 402 -22.54 -20.35 0.47
CA LEU A 402 -21.69 -19.80 1.52
C LEU A 402 -22.12 -20.29 2.89
N GLN A 403 -23.42 -20.20 3.22
CA GLN A 403 -23.98 -20.68 4.50
C GLN A 403 -23.66 -22.14 4.81
N GLN A 404 -23.59 -23.00 3.78
CA GLN A 404 -23.24 -24.41 3.93
C GLN A 404 -21.72 -24.66 4.08
N ASN A 405 -20.87 -23.67 3.80
CA ASN A 405 -19.42 -23.83 3.72
C ASN A 405 -18.64 -22.85 4.61
N MET A 406 -19.29 -22.02 5.45
CA MET A 406 -18.61 -21.02 6.31
C MET A 406 -17.56 -21.65 7.23
N ASN A 407 -17.81 -22.87 7.70
CA ASN A 407 -16.90 -23.63 8.57
C ASN A 407 -15.57 -24.02 7.91
N ARG A 408 -15.43 -23.84 6.60
CA ARG A 408 -14.19 -24.07 5.86
C ARG A 408 -13.30 -22.83 5.77
N LEU A 409 -13.80 -21.66 6.15
CA LEU A 409 -13.07 -20.40 6.07
C LEU A 409 -12.00 -20.33 7.17
N ARG A 410 -10.71 -20.34 6.78
CA ARG A 410 -9.57 -20.28 7.72
C ARG A 410 -8.74 -19.00 7.63
N VAL A 411 -8.87 -18.22 6.55
CA VAL A 411 -8.15 -16.95 6.38
C VAL A 411 -8.45 -15.98 7.52
N PRO A 412 -7.50 -15.12 7.93
CA PRO A 412 -7.78 -14.02 8.84
C PRO A 412 -8.96 -13.17 8.35
N LEU A 413 -9.89 -12.84 9.24
CA LEU A 413 -11.20 -12.30 8.87
C LEU A 413 -11.58 -11.08 9.71
N LEU A 414 -11.92 -9.98 9.04
CA LEU A 414 -12.62 -8.83 9.64
C LEU A 414 -14.01 -8.70 9.03
N VAL A 415 -15.05 -8.75 9.85
CA VAL A 415 -16.45 -8.51 9.45
C VAL A 415 -16.97 -7.23 10.10
N LEU A 416 -17.47 -6.30 9.30
CA LEU A 416 -18.10 -5.06 9.74
C LEU A 416 -19.54 -5.01 9.21
N HIS A 417 -20.51 -4.67 10.06
CA HIS A 417 -21.92 -4.61 9.65
C HIS A 417 -22.70 -3.59 10.48
N GLY A 418 -23.60 -2.81 9.86
CA GLY A 418 -24.56 -1.97 10.59
C GLY A 418 -25.75 -2.75 11.13
N THR A 419 -26.21 -2.48 12.35
CA THR A 419 -27.32 -3.26 12.96
C THR A 419 -28.67 -3.00 12.32
N ASP A 420 -28.83 -1.85 11.66
CA ASP A 420 -30.08 -1.42 11.02
C ASP A 420 -30.07 -1.69 9.50
N ASP A 421 -29.10 -2.47 9.00
CA ASP A 421 -29.06 -2.88 7.59
C ASP A 421 -30.34 -3.65 7.20
N THR A 422 -31.07 -3.11 6.22
CA THR A 422 -32.29 -3.70 5.66
C THR A 422 -32.06 -4.40 4.31
N VAL A 423 -30.83 -4.36 3.80
CA VAL A 423 -30.39 -4.96 2.54
C VAL A 423 -29.81 -6.35 2.79
N THR A 424 -28.84 -6.45 3.71
CA THR A 424 -28.28 -7.73 4.18
C THR A 424 -28.53 -7.96 5.66
N ASP A 425 -28.47 -9.22 6.11
CA ASP A 425 -28.78 -9.61 7.49
C ASP A 425 -27.54 -9.55 8.41
N PRO A 426 -27.50 -8.66 9.43
CA PRO A 426 -26.41 -8.61 10.40
C PRO A 426 -26.25 -9.91 11.19
N GLN A 427 -27.34 -10.63 11.47
CA GLN A 427 -27.28 -11.93 12.15
C GLN A 427 -26.60 -12.99 11.28
N ALA A 428 -26.72 -12.89 9.96
CA ALA A 428 -26.00 -13.78 9.05
C ALA A 428 -24.49 -13.51 9.06
N SER A 429 -24.09 -12.25 9.27
CA SER A 429 -22.67 -11.89 9.47
C SER A 429 -22.14 -12.38 10.82
N GLN A 430 -22.96 -12.34 11.87
CA GLN A 430 -22.64 -12.95 13.15
C GLN A 430 -22.45 -14.48 13.02
N LYS A 431 -23.36 -15.17 12.32
CA LYS A 431 -23.24 -16.61 12.02
C LYS A 431 -21.99 -16.94 11.21
N LEU A 432 -21.62 -16.10 10.24
CA LEU A 432 -20.36 -16.24 9.49
C LEU A 432 -19.16 -16.20 10.43
N TYR A 433 -19.09 -15.20 11.31
CA TYR A 433 -18.01 -15.07 12.29
C TYR A 433 -17.93 -16.29 13.22
N GLU A 434 -19.07 -16.75 13.73
CA GLU A 434 -19.12 -17.91 14.64
C GLU A 434 -18.70 -19.20 13.93
N ALA A 435 -19.22 -19.45 12.74
CA ALA A 435 -18.98 -20.66 11.98
C ALA A 435 -17.56 -20.75 11.39
N ALA A 436 -16.93 -19.61 11.03
CA ALA A 436 -15.61 -19.60 10.42
C ALA A 436 -14.55 -20.31 11.29
N ALA A 437 -13.77 -21.19 10.68
CA ALA A 437 -12.68 -21.93 11.31
C ALA A 437 -11.39 -21.10 11.49
N SER A 438 -11.39 -19.83 11.07
CA SER A 438 -10.28 -18.91 11.26
C SER A 438 -9.97 -18.71 12.75
N THR A 439 -8.70 -18.83 13.11
CA THR A 439 -8.19 -18.55 14.45
C THR A 439 -7.96 -17.06 14.69
N ASP A 440 -7.93 -16.27 13.62
CA ASP A 440 -7.76 -14.82 13.65
C ASP A 440 -8.97 -14.15 13.00
N LYS A 441 -10.02 -13.94 13.82
CA LYS A 441 -11.28 -13.37 13.36
C LYS A 441 -11.76 -12.27 14.27
N THR A 442 -12.34 -11.23 13.68
CA THR A 442 -12.91 -10.08 14.38
C THR A 442 -14.24 -9.71 13.72
N ILE A 443 -15.24 -9.40 14.53
CA ILE A 443 -16.51 -8.83 14.06
C ILE A 443 -16.78 -7.51 14.79
N LYS A 444 -17.24 -6.51 14.06
CA LYS A 444 -17.73 -5.23 14.59
C LYS A 444 -19.13 -4.96 14.06
N LEU A 445 -20.09 -4.88 14.96
CA LEU A 445 -21.46 -4.48 14.66
C LEU A 445 -21.64 -3.02 15.08
N PHE A 446 -22.03 -2.16 14.14
CA PHE A 446 -22.20 -0.73 14.36
C PHE A 446 -23.67 -0.40 14.59
N GLU A 447 -24.00 0.02 15.80
CA GLU A 447 -25.37 0.29 16.23
C GLU A 447 -25.99 1.45 15.43
N GLY A 448 -27.14 1.21 14.80
CA GLY A 448 -27.91 2.23 14.08
C GLY A 448 -27.36 2.61 12.69
N LEU A 449 -26.31 1.92 12.21
CA LEU A 449 -25.77 2.12 10.86
C LEU A 449 -26.47 1.19 9.87
N LEU A 450 -26.52 1.61 8.60
CA LEU A 450 -27.18 0.90 7.51
C LEU A 450 -26.17 0.09 6.67
N HIS A 451 -26.48 -0.15 5.40
CA HIS A 451 -25.76 -1.07 4.52
C HIS A 451 -24.38 -0.56 4.09
N ASP A 452 -24.32 0.66 3.55
CA ASP A 452 -23.16 1.25 2.87
C ASP A 452 -22.20 1.88 3.91
N LEU A 453 -21.58 1.07 4.77
CA LEU A 453 -20.77 1.53 5.92
C LEU A 453 -19.68 2.55 5.59
N LEU A 454 -18.96 2.39 4.47
CA LEU A 454 -17.91 3.34 4.05
C LEU A 454 -18.47 4.68 3.53
N PHE A 455 -19.79 4.81 3.47
CA PHE A 455 -20.52 5.99 3.03
C PHE A 455 -21.46 6.52 4.13
N GLU A 456 -21.35 6.00 5.36
CA GLU A 456 -22.00 6.55 6.55
C GLU A 456 -21.29 7.83 7.03
N LEU A 457 -21.90 8.50 8.01
CA LEU A 457 -21.31 9.68 8.65
C LEU A 457 -20.03 9.31 9.43
N GLU A 458 -19.98 8.09 9.98
CA GLU A 458 -18.86 7.52 10.74
C GLU A 458 -17.83 6.82 9.85
N ARG A 459 -17.87 7.03 8.52
CA ARG A 459 -16.97 6.39 7.56
C ARG A 459 -15.48 6.50 7.91
N GLU A 460 -15.03 7.62 8.47
CA GLU A 460 -13.62 7.80 8.88
C GLU A 460 -13.23 6.80 9.97
N THR A 461 -14.06 6.62 11.00
CA THR A 461 -13.82 5.65 12.08
C THR A 461 -13.82 4.21 11.54
N ILE A 462 -14.72 3.91 10.61
CA ILE A 462 -14.81 2.58 9.98
C ILE A 462 -13.58 2.31 9.12
N MET A 463 -13.10 3.31 8.36
CA MET A 463 -11.87 3.21 7.58
C MET A 463 -10.64 3.02 8.49
N ASP A 464 -10.54 3.80 9.57
CA ASP A 464 -9.46 3.70 10.55
C ASP A 464 -9.41 2.31 11.21
N ASP A 465 -10.58 1.73 11.56
CA ASP A 465 -10.69 0.38 12.08
C ASP A 465 -10.14 -0.68 11.11
N ILE A 466 -10.49 -0.56 9.83
CA ILE A 466 -9.99 -1.46 8.79
C ILE A 466 -8.48 -1.31 8.61
N ILE A 467 -7.99 -0.06 8.56
CA ILE A 467 -6.57 0.26 8.41
C ILE A 467 -5.77 -0.26 9.60
N GLN A 468 -6.26 -0.10 10.83
CA GLN A 468 -5.59 -0.63 12.02
C GLN A 468 -5.51 -2.16 11.96
N TRP A 469 -6.61 -2.82 11.57
CA TRP A 469 -6.63 -4.27 11.42
C TRP A 469 -5.63 -4.75 10.36
N LEU A 470 -5.56 -4.08 9.22
CA LEU A 470 -4.57 -4.36 8.18
C LEU A 470 -3.14 -4.14 8.70
N ASN A 471 -2.90 -3.01 9.38
CA ASN A 471 -1.60 -2.64 9.94
C ASN A 471 -1.03 -3.66 10.93
N CYS A 472 -1.88 -4.41 11.63
CA CYS A 472 -1.44 -5.50 12.51
C CYS A 472 -0.88 -6.72 11.74
N ARG A 473 -1.13 -6.82 10.43
CA ARG A 473 -0.84 -8.00 9.58
C ARG A 473 0.11 -7.73 8.42
N VAL A 474 0.49 -6.47 8.20
CA VAL A 474 1.58 -6.08 7.29
C VAL A 474 2.87 -6.04 8.03
#